data_AF-A0A7I7P9H0-F1
#
_entry.id   AF-A0A7I7P9H0-F1
#
_cell.length_a   1.000
_cell.length_b   1.000
_cell.length_c   1.000
_cell.angle_alpha   90.00
_cell.angle_beta   90.00
_cell.angle_gamma   90.00
#
_symmetry.space_group_name_H-M   'P 1'
#
loop_
_entity.id
_entity.type
_entity.pdbx_description
1 polymer ?
#
loop_
_entity_poly.entity_id
_entity_poly.type
_entity_poly.pdbx_seq_one_letter_code
_entity_poly.pdbx_strand_id
1 'polypeptide(L)'
;MTTASEVVSDGRPQPRAVVYLYSQTGQLREVADALTAPLVSRGWDIRRVQVQPRVAFPFPWPIRRFFGVFPSAVDPEAVVELIEPAGGFSSDPEELVILAYQVWYLAPSLPVRSLLKAHPEAVRNRSVVSLIACRNMWYSAAIEVSALLRSAGARRVEVIAATDTRPQATTFVTTLRWLLTGNREPFLWFGRAGIGDAEMARIADVGRCIAESRRCPEEAAPIVPTLAAADLLSGVVFRRWGATVRSARRCGAVVEGASLAMFVLGLAIGIMVGLPLIGCAALAGGARFEALVAGFVRGRISFGGGAVPQPAIGDRRDTIRT
;
A
#
# COMPACT_ATOMS: atom_id res chain seq x y z
N MET A 1 -10.62 29.85 48.88
CA MET A 1 -10.37 28.41 48.68
C MET A 1 -11.20 27.92 47.51
N THR A 2 -10.62 27.86 46.30
CA THR A 2 -10.97 26.88 45.26
C THR A 2 -9.76 26.86 44.33
N THR A 3 -8.89 25.90 44.54
CA THR A 3 -7.71 25.65 43.72
C THR A 3 -8.17 25.16 42.36
N ALA A 4 -7.84 25.92 41.32
CA ALA A 4 -7.93 25.46 39.94
C ALA A 4 -6.96 24.29 39.77
N SER A 5 -7.50 23.13 39.38
CA SER A 5 -6.71 21.94 39.09
C SER A 5 -5.96 22.18 37.79
N GLU A 6 -4.71 22.59 37.91
CA GLU A 6 -3.75 22.71 36.82
C GLU A 6 -3.52 21.31 36.25
N VAL A 7 -3.99 21.08 35.02
CA VAL A 7 -3.70 19.85 34.28
C VAL A 7 -2.24 19.91 33.91
N VAL A 8 -1.41 19.25 34.71
CA VAL A 8 0.00 19.01 34.42
C VAL A 8 0.07 18.22 33.11
N SER A 9 0.42 18.90 32.02
CA SER A 9 0.83 18.27 30.77
C SER A 9 2.13 17.52 31.06
N ASP A 10 2.06 16.19 31.20
CA ASP A 10 3.22 15.31 31.29
C ASP A 10 4.13 15.62 30.09
N GLY A 11 5.32 16.16 30.32
CA GLY A 11 6.20 16.80 29.33
C GLY A 11 6.82 15.85 28.30
N ARG A 12 6.15 14.76 27.94
CA ARG A 12 6.56 13.88 26.85
C ARG A 12 6.23 14.52 25.51
N PRO A 13 7.18 14.54 24.56
CA PRO A 13 6.91 15.05 23.23
C PRO A 13 5.72 14.31 22.61
N GLN A 14 4.75 15.08 22.13
CA GLN A 14 3.58 14.55 21.44
C GLN A 14 4.03 13.65 20.27
N PRO A 15 3.58 12.39 20.16
CA PRO A 15 3.92 11.54 19.03
C PRO A 15 3.46 12.16 17.71
N ARG A 16 4.32 12.14 16.68
CA ARG A 16 4.03 12.73 15.38
C ARG A 16 4.03 11.68 14.28
N ALA A 17 3.18 11.87 13.28
CA ALA A 17 3.17 11.07 12.06
C ALA A 17 2.86 11.92 10.82
N VAL A 18 3.37 11.50 9.68
CA VAL A 18 2.98 12.03 8.37
C VAL A 18 2.33 10.93 7.54
N VAL A 19 1.16 11.23 6.97
CA VAL A 19 0.43 10.32 6.08
C VAL A 19 0.56 10.81 4.64
N TYR A 20 1.37 10.12 3.83
CA TYR A 20 1.39 10.31 2.38
C TYR A 20 0.30 9.45 1.74
N LEU A 21 -0.65 10.07 1.05
CA LEU A 21 -1.82 9.34 0.54
C LEU A 21 -2.23 9.79 -0.86
N TYR A 22 -2.24 8.84 -1.80
CA TYR A 22 -2.95 8.93 -3.07
C TYR A 22 -4.17 8.00 -3.07
N SER A 23 -5.39 8.56 -3.10
CA SER A 23 -6.61 7.77 -3.25
C SER A 23 -7.44 8.27 -4.42
N GLN A 24 -7.77 7.36 -5.34
CA GLN A 24 -8.58 7.66 -6.50
C GLN A 24 -10.09 7.53 -6.25
N THR A 25 -10.51 6.54 -5.46
CA THR A 25 -11.93 6.21 -5.24
C THR A 25 -12.46 6.66 -3.88
N GLY A 26 -11.60 7.17 -3.00
CA GLY A 26 -11.91 7.46 -1.60
C GLY A 26 -11.68 6.27 -0.65
N GLN A 27 -11.66 5.02 -1.13
CA GLN A 27 -11.51 3.84 -0.25
C GLN A 27 -10.27 3.89 0.65
N LEU A 28 -9.13 4.21 0.04
CA LEU A 28 -7.88 4.24 0.78
C LEU A 28 -7.83 5.41 1.77
N ARG A 29 -8.60 6.49 1.51
CA ARG A 29 -8.82 7.55 2.51
C ARG A 29 -9.57 7.01 3.71
N GLU A 30 -10.68 6.31 3.49
CA GLU A 30 -11.44 5.66 4.57
C GLU A 30 -10.54 4.73 5.39
N VAL A 31 -9.73 3.90 4.73
CA VAL A 31 -8.79 2.97 5.40
C VAL A 31 -7.72 3.72 6.19
N ALA A 32 -7.12 4.77 5.63
CA ALA A 32 -6.12 5.58 6.33
C ALA A 32 -6.72 6.32 7.53
N ASP A 33 -7.95 6.81 7.41
CA ASP A 33 -8.66 7.47 8.51
C ASP A 33 -9.04 6.46 9.60
N ALA A 34 -9.47 5.25 9.25
CA ALA A 34 -9.70 4.18 10.22
C ALA A 34 -8.42 3.76 10.96
N LEU A 35 -7.28 3.68 10.26
CA LEU A 35 -5.99 3.38 10.87
C LEU A 35 -5.55 4.50 11.82
N THR A 36 -5.75 5.76 11.43
CA THR A 36 -5.20 6.92 12.14
C THR A 36 -6.12 7.48 13.23
N ALA A 37 -7.42 7.20 13.19
CA ALA A 37 -8.36 7.65 14.22
C ALA A 37 -7.95 7.24 15.66
N PRO A 38 -7.51 5.99 15.91
CA PRO A 38 -6.95 5.61 17.21
C PRO A 38 -5.70 6.41 17.61
N LEU A 39 -4.81 6.72 16.68
CA LEU A 39 -3.60 7.51 16.95
C LEU A 39 -3.98 8.92 17.40
N VAL A 40 -4.91 9.57 16.68
CA VAL A 40 -5.44 10.89 17.06
C VAL A 40 -6.09 10.84 18.43
N SER A 41 -6.88 9.80 18.73
CA SER A 41 -7.52 9.65 20.06
C SER A 41 -6.53 9.50 21.21
N ARG A 42 -5.30 9.05 20.92
CA ARG A 42 -4.17 8.97 21.88
C ARG A 42 -3.27 10.21 21.83
N GLY A 43 -3.73 11.29 21.19
CA GLY A 43 -3.04 12.57 21.15
C GLY A 43 -1.90 12.65 20.14
N TRP A 44 -1.84 11.79 19.11
CA TRP A 44 -0.85 11.95 18.05
C TRP A 44 -1.15 13.19 17.19
N ASP A 45 -0.10 13.94 16.84
CA ASP A 45 -0.15 14.97 15.81
C ASP A 45 0.09 14.32 14.43
N ILE A 46 -0.91 14.40 13.55
CA ILE A 46 -0.90 13.71 12.25
C ILE A 46 -1.01 14.72 11.12
N ARG A 47 0.12 14.95 10.44
CA ARG A 47 0.18 15.71 9.20
C ARG A 47 -0.28 14.85 8.02
N ARG A 48 -1.17 15.36 7.19
CA ARG A 48 -1.66 14.66 5.98
C ARG A 48 -1.10 15.33 4.73
N VAL A 49 -0.44 14.55 3.89
CA VAL A 49 0.11 14.99 2.60
C VAL A 49 -0.56 14.21 1.48
N GLN A 50 -1.30 14.90 0.62
CA GLN A 50 -1.89 14.28 -0.56
C GLN A 50 -0.84 14.15 -1.66
N VAL A 51 -0.64 12.92 -2.13
CA VAL A 51 0.24 12.65 -3.28
C VAL A 51 -0.57 12.90 -4.53
N GLN A 52 -0.50 14.12 -5.06
CA GLN A 52 -1.35 14.57 -6.16
C GLN A 52 -0.58 14.59 -7.49
N PRO A 53 -0.95 13.79 -8.49
CA PRO A 53 -0.37 13.93 -9.82
C PRO A 53 -0.82 15.24 -10.48
N ARG A 54 0.08 15.90 -11.24
CA ARG A 54 -0.22 17.10 -12.03
C ARG A 54 -1.40 16.87 -12.96
N VAL A 55 -1.42 15.72 -13.63
CA VAL A 55 -2.56 15.25 -14.43
C VAL A 55 -3.30 14.17 -13.66
N ALA A 56 -4.52 14.50 -13.21
CA ALA A 56 -5.35 13.58 -12.44
C ALA A 56 -5.75 12.36 -13.28
N PHE A 57 -5.67 11.18 -12.68
CA PHE A 57 -6.24 9.96 -13.25
C PHE A 57 -7.76 9.95 -13.01
N PRO A 58 -8.57 9.63 -14.03
CA PRO A 58 -10.02 9.77 -13.94
C PRO A 58 -10.61 8.76 -12.97
N PHE A 59 -11.71 9.15 -12.33
CA PHE A 59 -12.62 8.24 -11.66
C PHE A 59 -14.05 8.79 -11.82
N PRO A 60 -15.03 7.99 -12.30
CA PRO A 60 -14.86 6.64 -12.82
C PRO A 60 -13.98 6.59 -14.09
N TRP A 61 -13.46 5.41 -14.40
CA TRP A 61 -12.57 5.21 -15.54
C TRP A 61 -13.34 4.92 -16.83
N PRO A 62 -13.14 5.71 -17.90
CA PRO A 62 -13.48 5.27 -19.24
C PRO A 62 -12.69 4.00 -19.57
N ILE A 63 -13.34 2.97 -20.12
CA ILE A 63 -12.74 1.64 -20.34
C ILE A 63 -11.41 1.69 -21.13
N ARG A 64 -11.32 2.59 -22.12
CA ARG A 64 -10.09 2.80 -22.91
C ARG A 64 -8.95 3.36 -22.05
N ARG A 65 -9.23 4.28 -21.12
CA ARG A 65 -8.23 4.83 -20.21
C ARG A 65 -7.86 3.83 -19.11
N PHE A 66 -8.82 3.04 -18.64
CA PHE A 66 -8.58 1.97 -17.67
C PHE A 66 -7.51 1.01 -18.21
N PHE A 67 -7.75 0.37 -19.35
CA PHE A 67 -6.75 -0.52 -19.93
C PHE A 67 -5.53 0.24 -20.48
N GLY A 68 -5.70 1.46 -20.98
CA GLY A 68 -4.59 2.27 -21.52
C GLY A 68 -3.52 2.63 -20.49
N VAL A 69 -3.84 2.70 -19.19
CA VAL A 69 -2.84 2.97 -18.14
C VAL A 69 -2.00 1.73 -17.79
N PHE A 70 -2.47 0.52 -18.13
CA PHE A 70 -1.82 -0.75 -17.77
C PHE A 70 -0.31 -0.78 -18.10
N PRO A 71 0.14 -0.45 -19.33
CA PRO A 71 1.54 -0.57 -19.68
C PRO A 71 2.45 0.35 -18.85
N SER A 72 1.98 1.54 -18.48
CA SER A 72 2.71 2.44 -17.60
C SER A 72 2.62 2.00 -16.14
N ALA A 73 1.45 1.56 -15.68
CA ALA A 73 1.24 1.10 -14.30
C ALA A 73 2.21 -0.03 -13.91
N VAL A 74 2.47 -0.97 -14.82
CA VAL A 74 3.36 -2.11 -14.57
C VAL A 74 4.82 -1.86 -15.01
N ASP A 75 5.15 -0.67 -15.48
CA ASP A 75 6.53 -0.29 -15.78
C ASP A 75 7.26 0.18 -14.52
N PRO A 76 8.30 -0.53 -14.03
CA PRO A 76 9.07 -0.07 -12.88
C PRO A 76 9.65 1.33 -13.09
N GLU A 77 9.91 1.75 -14.33
CA GLU A 77 10.51 3.04 -14.67
C GLU A 77 9.51 4.16 -14.94
N ALA A 78 8.22 3.87 -15.05
CA ALA A 78 7.24 4.92 -15.29
C ALA A 78 7.04 5.78 -14.04
N VAL A 79 7.17 7.10 -14.23
CA VAL A 79 6.85 8.13 -13.24
C VAL A 79 5.86 9.13 -13.84
N VAL A 80 5.13 9.83 -12.97
CA VAL A 80 4.27 10.95 -13.29
C VAL A 80 4.71 12.16 -12.47
N GLU A 81 4.49 13.34 -13.03
CA GLU A 81 4.75 14.58 -12.32
C GLU A 81 3.76 14.75 -11.16
N LEU A 82 4.27 15.17 -10.00
CA LEU A 82 3.48 15.44 -8.80
C LEU A 82 3.40 16.95 -8.56
N ILE A 83 2.27 17.39 -8.00
CA ILE A 83 2.13 18.73 -7.44
C ILE A 83 2.80 18.73 -6.08
N GLU A 84 3.73 19.65 -5.87
CA GLU A 84 4.42 19.80 -4.60
C GLU A 84 3.46 20.37 -3.54
N PRO A 85 3.31 19.71 -2.38
CA PRO A 85 2.45 20.20 -1.31
C PRO A 85 3.08 21.40 -0.60
N ALA A 86 2.26 22.18 0.10
CA ALA A 86 2.76 23.21 1.00
C ALA A 86 3.66 22.58 2.08
N GLY A 87 4.92 23.03 2.17
CA GLY A 87 5.93 22.43 3.05
C GLY A 87 6.74 21.28 2.44
N GLY A 88 6.49 20.92 1.18
CA GLY A 88 7.23 19.90 0.45
C GLY A 88 6.96 18.47 0.93
N PHE A 89 7.65 17.51 0.32
CA PHE A 89 7.52 16.09 0.64
C PHE A 89 8.42 15.62 1.79
N SER A 90 9.16 16.51 2.46
CA SER A 90 10.05 16.11 3.55
C SER A 90 9.25 15.65 4.78
N SER A 91 9.78 14.66 5.50
CA SER A 91 9.33 14.30 6.84
C SER A 91 10.26 14.87 7.92
N ASP A 92 9.76 15.03 9.15
CA ASP A 92 10.53 15.53 10.32
C ASP A 92 11.05 14.37 11.15
N PRO A 93 12.30 14.33 11.64
CA PRO A 93 12.95 13.14 12.22
C PRO A 93 12.13 12.27 13.18
N GLU A 94 11.24 12.92 13.95
CA GLU A 94 10.37 12.31 14.96
C GLU A 94 9.08 11.70 14.40
N GLU A 95 8.73 11.99 13.13
CA GLU A 95 7.53 11.49 12.45
C GLU A 95 7.66 10.01 12.06
N LEU A 96 6.65 9.23 12.45
CA LEU A 96 6.33 7.97 11.78
C LEU A 96 5.76 8.26 10.39
N VAL A 97 6.32 7.66 9.34
CA VAL A 97 5.77 7.82 7.99
C VAL A 97 4.72 6.74 7.74
N ILE A 98 3.50 7.12 7.37
CA ILE A 98 2.46 6.22 6.88
C ILE A 98 2.32 6.46 5.37
N LEU A 99 2.81 5.53 4.57
CA LEU A 99 2.69 5.56 3.12
C LEU A 99 1.47 4.76 2.69
N ALA A 100 0.38 5.45 2.37
CA ALA A 100 -0.87 4.84 1.96
C ALA A 100 -1.01 4.85 0.43
N TYR A 101 -1.18 3.67 -0.16
CA TYR A 101 -1.32 3.53 -1.62
C TYR A 101 -2.28 2.43 -2.06
N GLN A 102 -2.76 2.59 -3.29
CA GLN A 102 -3.59 1.61 -3.97
C GLN A 102 -2.79 0.81 -4.98
N VAL A 103 -3.24 -0.41 -5.26
CA VAL A 103 -2.63 -1.32 -6.22
C VAL A 103 -3.28 -1.16 -7.59
N TRP A 104 -2.47 -0.98 -8.62
CA TRP A 104 -2.87 -0.95 -10.03
C TRP A 104 -2.18 -2.08 -10.77
N TYR A 105 -2.95 -3.04 -11.29
CA TYR A 105 -2.42 -4.17 -12.06
C TYR A 105 -1.25 -4.88 -11.35
N LEU A 106 -1.42 -5.19 -10.06
CA LEU A 106 -0.42 -5.85 -9.21
C LEU A 106 0.86 -5.04 -8.97
N ALA A 107 0.86 -3.75 -9.29
CA ALA A 107 1.95 -2.81 -9.07
C ALA A 107 1.45 -1.63 -8.20
N PRO A 108 2.33 -0.85 -7.54
CA PRO A 108 1.91 0.37 -6.86
C PRO A 108 1.34 1.38 -7.86
N SER A 109 0.39 2.20 -7.43
CA SER A 109 -0.12 3.31 -8.25
C SER A 109 1.00 4.25 -8.69
N LEU A 110 0.91 4.77 -9.91
CA LEU A 110 1.93 5.65 -10.50
C LEU A 110 2.31 6.84 -9.61
N PRO A 111 1.37 7.57 -8.96
CA PRO A 111 1.74 8.70 -8.10
C PRO A 111 2.62 8.30 -6.92
N VAL A 112 2.37 7.13 -6.33
CA VAL A 112 3.15 6.63 -5.18
C VAL A 112 4.53 6.15 -5.62
N ARG A 113 4.62 5.45 -6.76
CA ARG A 113 5.92 5.12 -7.34
C ARG A 113 6.75 6.39 -7.62
N SER A 114 6.10 7.41 -8.15
CA SER A 114 6.73 8.69 -8.48
C SER A 114 7.22 9.41 -7.24
N LEU A 115 6.42 9.42 -6.16
CA LEU A 115 6.84 9.96 -4.86
C LEU A 115 8.14 9.28 -4.40
N LEU A 116 8.17 7.95 -4.37
CA LEU A 116 9.33 7.23 -3.84
C LEU A 116 10.59 7.36 -4.70
N LYS A 117 10.43 7.50 -6.03
CA LYS A 117 11.56 7.68 -6.95
C LYS A 117 12.07 9.13 -6.98
N ALA A 118 11.18 10.12 -6.97
CA ALA A 118 11.55 11.53 -7.13
C ALA A 118 11.79 12.24 -5.80
N HIS A 119 11.19 11.77 -4.70
CA HIS A 119 11.20 12.42 -3.39
C HIS A 119 11.64 11.46 -2.27
N PRO A 120 12.87 10.92 -2.32
CA PRO A 120 13.37 10.01 -1.29
C PRO A 120 13.41 10.65 0.11
N GLU A 121 13.51 11.98 0.22
CA GLU A 121 13.42 12.73 1.47
C GLU A 121 12.13 12.49 2.26
N ALA A 122 11.05 12.04 1.59
CA ALA A 122 9.81 11.67 2.26
C ALA A 122 9.97 10.54 3.27
N VAL A 123 10.91 9.61 3.02
CA VAL A 123 11.06 8.36 3.78
C VAL A 123 12.48 8.10 4.27
N ARG A 124 13.47 8.91 3.85
CA ARG A 124 14.88 8.70 4.18
C ARG A 124 15.12 8.68 5.69
N ASN A 125 15.82 7.64 6.13
CA ASN A 125 16.13 7.30 7.52
C ASN A 125 14.91 7.06 8.43
N ARG A 126 13.72 6.82 7.85
CA ARG A 126 12.46 6.78 8.63
C ARG A 126 11.97 5.38 8.88
N SER A 127 11.19 5.25 9.96
CA SER A 127 10.29 4.12 10.12
C SER A 127 9.04 4.38 9.28
N VAL A 128 8.68 3.43 8.42
CA VAL A 128 7.60 3.55 7.45
C VAL A 128 6.58 2.44 7.67
N VAL A 129 5.32 2.80 7.79
CA VAL A 129 4.17 1.91 7.71
C VAL A 129 3.61 2.00 6.30
N SER A 130 3.73 0.91 5.55
CA SER A 130 3.21 0.74 4.19
C SER A 130 1.77 0.27 4.28
N LEU A 131 0.80 1.18 4.07
CA LEU A 131 -0.64 0.91 4.15
C LEU A 131 -1.21 0.69 2.76
N ILE A 132 -1.79 -0.49 2.54
CA ILE A 132 -2.34 -0.90 1.25
C ILE A 132 -3.85 -1.06 1.38
N ALA A 133 -4.61 -0.49 0.45
CA ALA A 133 -6.01 -0.86 0.23
C ALA A 133 -6.16 -1.48 -1.16
N CYS A 134 -6.65 -2.71 -1.23
CA CYS A 134 -6.87 -3.40 -2.49
C CYS A 134 -7.98 -4.45 -2.38
N ARG A 135 -8.20 -5.18 -3.48
CA ARG A 135 -9.07 -6.35 -3.50
C ARG A 135 -8.51 -7.45 -2.60
N ASN A 136 -7.48 -8.17 -3.03
CA ASN A 136 -6.87 -9.28 -2.29
C ASN A 136 -5.51 -9.72 -2.86
N MET A 137 -4.95 -8.93 -3.78
CA MET A 137 -3.70 -9.21 -4.49
C MET A 137 -2.86 -7.94 -4.42
N TRP A 138 -1.97 -7.90 -3.41
CA TRP A 138 -1.13 -6.76 -3.08
C TRP A 138 0.36 -7.10 -3.08
N TYR A 139 0.72 -8.36 -3.29
CA TYR A 139 2.01 -8.92 -2.91
C TYR A 139 3.14 -8.37 -3.78
N SER A 140 2.99 -8.41 -5.11
CA SER A 140 3.96 -7.84 -6.05
C SER A 140 4.13 -6.33 -5.82
N ALA A 141 3.03 -5.61 -5.57
CA ALA A 141 3.06 -4.18 -5.32
C ALA A 141 3.80 -3.85 -4.01
N ALA A 142 3.55 -4.60 -2.93
CA ALA A 142 4.24 -4.43 -1.66
C ALA A 142 5.72 -4.74 -1.76
N ILE A 143 6.11 -5.79 -2.49
CA ILE A 143 7.52 -6.12 -2.72
C ILE A 143 8.21 -4.99 -3.48
N GLU A 144 7.58 -4.45 -4.52
CA GLU A 144 8.11 -3.31 -5.27
C GLU A 144 8.25 -2.07 -4.39
N VAL A 145 7.21 -1.72 -3.61
CA VAL A 145 7.24 -0.58 -2.69
C VAL A 145 8.31 -0.75 -1.62
N SER A 146 8.46 -1.93 -1.02
CA SER A 146 9.49 -2.18 -0.01
C SER A 146 10.90 -2.12 -0.61
N ALA A 147 11.08 -2.50 -1.88
CA ALA A 147 12.34 -2.27 -2.59
C ALA A 147 12.59 -0.76 -2.81
N LEU A 148 11.58 -0.01 -3.28
CA LEU A 148 11.67 1.44 -3.47
C LEU A 148 11.96 2.18 -2.15
N LEU A 149 11.30 1.81 -1.07
CA LEU A 149 11.53 2.36 0.27
C LEU A 149 12.95 2.10 0.76
N ARG A 150 13.48 0.88 0.53
CA ARG A 150 14.86 0.55 0.85
C ARG A 150 15.84 1.40 0.04
N SER A 151 15.61 1.53 -1.27
CA SER A 151 16.43 2.38 -2.15
C SER A 151 16.36 3.86 -1.79
N ALA A 152 15.21 4.34 -1.31
CA ALA A 152 15.04 5.71 -0.81
C ALA A 152 15.68 5.93 0.58
N GLY A 153 16.20 4.89 1.21
CA GLY A 153 16.90 4.95 2.49
C GLY A 153 15.99 4.84 3.71
N ALA A 154 14.80 4.26 3.60
CA ALA A 154 13.97 3.97 4.78
C ALA A 154 14.72 3.04 5.75
N ARG A 155 14.60 3.31 7.05
CA ARG A 155 15.28 2.54 8.11
C ARG A 155 14.53 1.25 8.43
N ARG A 156 13.20 1.33 8.50
CA ARG A 156 12.31 0.22 8.85
C ARG A 156 11.04 0.30 8.02
N VAL A 157 10.56 -0.84 7.55
CA VAL A 157 9.28 -0.96 6.84
C VAL A 157 8.45 -2.06 7.47
N GLU A 158 7.22 -1.71 7.82
CA GLU A 158 6.16 -2.61 8.28
C GLU A 158 4.96 -2.46 7.34
N VAL A 159 4.26 -3.54 7.04
CA VAL A 159 3.16 -3.53 6.05
C VAL A 159 1.82 -3.80 6.71
N ILE A 160 0.80 -3.07 6.28
CA ILE A 160 -0.60 -3.28 6.61
C ILE A 160 -1.35 -3.45 5.30
N ALA A 161 -2.05 -4.58 5.16
CA ALA A 161 -2.84 -4.85 3.96
C ALA A 161 -4.32 -4.89 4.32
N ALA A 162 -5.07 -3.87 3.91
CA ALA A 162 -6.52 -3.82 3.99
C ALA A 162 -7.13 -4.39 2.70
N THR A 163 -7.92 -5.46 2.83
CA THR A 163 -8.40 -6.26 1.70
C THR A 163 -9.91 -6.50 1.75
N ASP A 164 -10.50 -6.63 0.57
CA ASP A 164 -11.84 -7.15 0.39
C ASP A 164 -11.83 -8.68 0.53
N THR A 165 -12.25 -9.17 1.70
CA THR A 165 -12.17 -10.58 2.12
C THR A 165 -13.20 -11.50 1.46
N ARG A 166 -14.09 -10.95 0.62
CA ARG A 166 -15.10 -11.74 -0.11
C ARG A 166 -14.48 -12.62 -1.21
N PRO A 167 -15.22 -13.63 -1.72
CA PRO A 167 -14.72 -14.52 -2.78
C PRO A 167 -14.19 -13.77 -4.01
N GLN A 168 -13.10 -14.27 -4.60
CA GLN A 168 -12.35 -13.57 -5.65
C GLN A 168 -13.19 -13.13 -6.87
N ALA A 169 -14.10 -13.99 -7.32
CA ALA A 169 -14.97 -13.69 -8.45
C ALA A 169 -15.94 -12.55 -8.12
N THR A 170 -16.53 -12.57 -6.92
CA THR A 170 -17.40 -11.52 -6.39
C THR A 170 -16.68 -10.18 -6.34
N THR A 171 -15.47 -10.17 -5.78
CA THR A 171 -14.69 -8.94 -5.61
C THR A 171 -14.15 -8.42 -6.94
N PHE A 172 -13.85 -9.30 -7.91
CA PHE A 172 -13.49 -8.90 -9.28
C PHE A 172 -14.63 -8.15 -9.97
N VAL A 173 -15.84 -8.70 -9.99
CA VAL A 173 -17.00 -8.09 -10.66
C VAL A 173 -17.39 -6.77 -9.98
N THR A 174 -17.51 -6.76 -8.64
CA THR A 174 -17.88 -5.56 -7.88
C THR A 174 -16.86 -4.44 -8.02
N THR A 175 -15.55 -4.76 -7.97
CA THR A 175 -14.48 -3.76 -8.15
C THR A 175 -14.47 -3.20 -9.57
N LEU A 176 -14.61 -4.06 -10.59
CA LEU A 176 -14.60 -3.61 -11.99
C LEU A 176 -15.81 -2.70 -12.28
N ARG A 177 -17.02 -3.09 -11.83
CA ARG A 177 -18.20 -2.22 -11.89
C ARG A 177 -17.92 -0.88 -11.22
N TRP A 178 -17.37 -0.89 -10.01
CA TRP A 178 -17.11 0.34 -9.27
C TRP A 178 -16.12 1.25 -9.98
N LEU A 179 -15.01 0.70 -10.49
CA LEU A 179 -14.01 1.50 -11.21
C LEU A 179 -14.53 2.08 -12.51
N LEU A 180 -15.39 1.35 -13.24
CA LEU A 180 -15.91 1.78 -14.54
C LEU A 180 -17.14 2.68 -14.46
N THR A 181 -17.97 2.51 -13.42
CA THR A 181 -19.26 3.23 -13.28
C THR A 181 -19.28 4.24 -12.15
N GLY A 182 -18.34 4.15 -11.21
CA GLY A 182 -18.30 4.99 -10.00
C GLY A 182 -19.24 4.48 -8.90
N ASN A 183 -20.11 3.50 -9.19
CA ASN A 183 -21.10 3.01 -8.26
C ASN A 183 -20.53 1.87 -7.38
N ARG A 184 -20.37 2.15 -6.08
CA ARG A 184 -19.90 1.20 -5.06
C ARG A 184 -21.04 0.39 -4.43
N GLU A 185 -22.29 0.85 -4.53
CA GLU A 185 -23.42 0.29 -3.81
C GLU A 185 -23.77 -1.14 -4.26
N PRO A 186 -24.41 -1.94 -3.39
CA PRO A 186 -24.90 -3.27 -3.73
C PRO A 186 -25.73 -3.27 -5.01
N PHE A 187 -25.65 -4.36 -5.78
CA PHE A 187 -26.45 -4.54 -6.98
C PHE A 187 -26.72 -6.03 -7.22
N LEU A 188 -27.92 -6.38 -7.67
CA LEU A 188 -28.35 -7.78 -7.80
C LEU A 188 -28.06 -8.56 -6.50
N TRP A 189 -27.39 -9.71 -6.58
CA TRP A 189 -26.91 -10.51 -5.45
C TRP A 189 -25.50 -10.13 -4.97
N PHE A 190 -24.86 -9.12 -5.58
CA PHE A 190 -23.55 -8.65 -5.18
C PHE A 190 -23.66 -7.57 -4.10
N GLY A 191 -22.93 -7.74 -3.00
CA GLY A 191 -22.80 -6.74 -1.94
C GLY A 191 -22.01 -5.49 -2.37
N ARG A 192 -21.86 -4.56 -1.42
CA ARG A 192 -21.11 -3.31 -1.61
C ARG A 192 -19.66 -3.59 -2.00
N ALA A 193 -19.14 -2.88 -3.01
CA ALA A 193 -17.79 -3.08 -3.52
C ALA A 193 -16.69 -2.60 -2.55
N GLY A 194 -15.58 -3.34 -2.57
CA GLY A 194 -14.37 -3.05 -1.82
C GLY A 194 -14.42 -3.48 -0.35
N ILE A 195 -13.60 -2.83 0.48
CA ILE A 195 -13.32 -3.23 1.86
C ILE A 195 -14.58 -3.12 2.73
N GLY A 196 -14.88 -4.21 3.44
CA GLY A 196 -16.04 -4.34 4.32
C GLY A 196 -15.76 -3.96 5.77
N ASP A 197 -16.82 -3.85 6.57
CA ASP A 197 -16.76 -3.25 7.91
C ASP A 197 -15.89 -4.06 8.90
N ALA A 198 -15.90 -5.39 8.80
CA ALA A 198 -15.04 -6.25 9.63
C ALA A 198 -13.54 -5.98 9.38
N GLU A 199 -13.16 -5.74 8.12
CA GLU A 199 -11.79 -5.38 7.79
C GLU A 199 -11.46 -3.96 8.25
N MET A 200 -12.39 -3.02 8.13
CA MET A 200 -12.23 -1.66 8.66
C MET A 200 -12.02 -1.67 10.18
N ALA A 201 -12.74 -2.53 10.91
CA ALA A 201 -12.55 -2.73 12.34
C ALA A 201 -11.14 -3.29 12.64
N ARG A 202 -10.68 -4.31 11.91
CA ARG A 202 -9.31 -4.83 12.04
C ARG A 202 -8.26 -3.74 11.81
N ILE A 203 -8.45 -2.87 10.82
CA ILE A 203 -7.54 -1.75 10.56
C ILE A 203 -7.52 -0.74 11.72
N ALA A 204 -8.68 -0.45 12.33
CA ALA A 204 -8.73 0.38 13.53
C ALA A 204 -8.00 -0.29 14.71
N ASP A 205 -8.12 -1.61 14.86
CA ASP A 205 -7.43 -2.37 15.90
C ASP A 205 -5.90 -2.32 15.71
N VAL A 206 -5.43 -2.48 14.47
CA VAL A 206 -4.01 -2.27 14.10
C VAL A 206 -3.57 -0.84 14.46
N GLY A 207 -4.42 0.16 14.20
CA GLY A 207 -4.20 1.55 14.59
C GLY A 207 -3.99 1.70 16.11
N ARG A 208 -4.81 1.03 16.94
CA ARG A 208 -4.63 1.02 18.40
C ARG A 208 -3.26 0.46 18.81
N CYS A 209 -2.83 -0.64 18.21
CA CYS A 209 -1.50 -1.22 18.47
C CYS A 209 -0.35 -0.26 18.11
N ILE A 210 -0.46 0.45 16.98
CA ILE A 210 0.54 1.45 16.55
C ILE A 210 0.56 2.64 17.50
N ALA A 211 -0.62 3.11 17.94
CA ALA A 211 -0.72 4.24 18.86
C ALA A 211 0.03 3.97 20.18
N GLU A 212 0.07 2.72 20.64
CA GLU A 212 0.72 2.29 21.87
C GLU A 212 2.20 1.97 21.71
N SER A 213 2.57 1.25 20.64
CA SER A 213 3.92 0.66 20.50
C SER A 213 4.77 1.28 19.39
N ARG A 214 4.19 2.14 18.55
CA ARG A 214 4.76 2.59 17.26
C ARG A 214 5.20 1.44 16.34
N ARG A 215 4.60 0.25 16.49
CA ARG A 215 4.84 -0.94 15.68
C ARG A 215 3.52 -1.55 15.23
N CYS A 216 3.57 -2.24 14.09
CA CYS A 216 2.45 -3.03 13.62
C CYS A 216 2.41 -4.38 14.37
N PRO A 217 1.22 -4.92 14.67
CA PRO A 217 1.09 -6.31 15.09
C PRO A 217 1.46 -7.25 13.93
N GLU A 218 1.86 -8.48 14.24
CA GLU A 218 2.30 -9.47 13.23
C GLU A 218 1.22 -9.77 12.17
N GLU A 219 -0.06 -9.71 12.57
CA GLU A 219 -1.22 -10.01 11.72
C GLU A 219 -1.72 -8.80 10.89
N ALA A 220 -0.97 -7.70 10.85
CA ALA A 220 -1.38 -6.49 10.12
C ALA A 220 -1.49 -6.70 8.59
N ALA A 221 -0.73 -7.65 8.03
CA ALA A 221 -0.75 -8.01 6.61
C ALA A 221 -0.98 -9.52 6.44
N PRO A 222 -2.24 -10.01 6.52
CA PRO A 222 -2.55 -11.42 6.36
C PRO A 222 -2.15 -11.90 4.96
N ILE A 223 -1.37 -12.97 4.90
CA ILE A 223 -0.88 -13.57 3.66
C ILE A 223 -1.70 -14.83 3.37
N VAL A 224 -2.32 -14.86 2.20
CA VAL A 224 -2.97 -16.05 1.65
C VAL A 224 -2.04 -16.64 0.59
N PRO A 225 -1.35 -17.78 0.85
CA PRO A 225 -0.28 -18.28 -0.01
C PRO A 225 -0.70 -18.54 -1.47
N THR A 226 -1.90 -19.05 -1.71
CA THR A 226 -2.42 -19.30 -3.06
C THR A 226 -2.59 -18.00 -3.85
N LEU A 227 -3.14 -16.96 -3.21
CA LEU A 227 -3.28 -15.63 -3.81
C LEU A 227 -1.93 -14.95 -4.02
N ALA A 228 -1.01 -15.11 -3.07
CA ALA A 228 0.34 -14.60 -3.19
C ALA A 228 1.09 -15.23 -4.37
N ALA A 229 1.03 -16.55 -4.53
CA ALA A 229 1.64 -17.22 -5.68
C ALA A 229 1.02 -16.76 -7.01
N ALA A 230 -0.31 -16.64 -7.07
CA ALA A 230 -1.02 -16.16 -8.24
C ALA A 230 -0.65 -14.71 -8.60
N ASP A 231 -0.60 -13.83 -7.61
CA ASP A 231 -0.16 -12.44 -7.75
C ASP A 231 1.28 -12.36 -8.27
N LEU A 232 2.23 -13.06 -7.65
CA LEU A 232 3.64 -13.01 -8.00
C LEU A 232 3.91 -13.49 -9.45
N LEU A 233 3.27 -14.60 -9.84
CA LEU A 233 3.36 -15.13 -11.20
C LEU A 233 2.72 -14.16 -12.21
N SER A 234 1.50 -13.70 -11.91
CA SER A 234 0.77 -12.76 -12.77
C SER A 234 1.52 -11.44 -12.91
N GLY A 235 2.16 -10.94 -11.85
CA GLY A 235 2.96 -9.72 -11.87
C GLY A 235 4.14 -9.81 -12.83
N VAL A 236 4.82 -10.97 -12.92
CA VAL A 236 5.88 -11.20 -13.93
C VAL A 236 5.32 -11.15 -15.34
N VAL A 237 4.19 -11.83 -15.57
CA VAL A 237 3.52 -11.83 -16.88
C VAL A 237 3.07 -10.42 -17.26
N PHE A 238 2.49 -9.67 -16.32
CA PHE A 238 2.00 -8.32 -16.54
C PHE A 238 3.14 -7.37 -16.89
N ARG A 239 4.28 -7.43 -16.19
CA ARG A 239 5.46 -6.61 -16.54
C ARG A 239 5.98 -6.89 -17.93
N ARG A 240 6.10 -8.18 -18.30
CA ARG A 240 6.51 -8.59 -19.66
C ARG A 240 5.52 -8.11 -20.72
N TRP A 241 4.23 -8.31 -20.48
CA TRP A 241 3.20 -7.87 -21.42
C TRP A 241 3.14 -6.35 -21.54
N GLY A 242 3.27 -5.63 -20.43
CA GLY A 242 3.38 -4.17 -20.41
C GLY A 242 4.54 -3.68 -21.27
N ALA A 243 5.72 -4.33 -21.18
CA ALA A 243 6.86 -4.00 -22.04
C ALA A 243 6.57 -4.25 -23.53
N THR A 244 5.89 -5.36 -23.87
CA THR A 244 5.45 -5.65 -25.25
C THR A 244 4.45 -4.61 -25.75
N VAL A 245 3.46 -4.20 -24.93
CA VAL A 245 2.51 -3.15 -25.33
C VAL A 245 3.26 -1.83 -25.54
N ARG A 246 4.21 -1.47 -24.66
CA ARG A 246 5.03 -0.25 -24.78
C ARG A 246 5.89 -0.25 -26.06
N SER A 247 6.49 -1.38 -26.42
CA SER A 247 7.25 -1.48 -27.68
C SER A 247 6.32 -1.41 -28.89
N ALA A 248 5.14 -2.02 -28.82
CA ALA A 248 4.12 -1.95 -29.87
C ALA A 248 3.61 -0.52 -30.13
N ARG A 249 3.58 0.38 -29.11
CA ARG A 249 3.22 1.80 -29.32
C ARG A 249 4.12 2.49 -30.34
N ARG A 250 5.39 2.09 -30.43
CA ARG A 250 6.35 2.64 -31.41
C ARG A 250 5.97 2.28 -32.85
N CYS A 251 5.17 1.23 -33.05
CA CYS A 251 4.71 0.75 -34.35
C CYS A 251 3.32 1.31 -34.75
N GLY A 252 2.72 2.18 -33.92
CA GLY A 252 1.46 2.85 -34.20
C GLY A 252 0.27 2.43 -33.31
N ALA A 253 -0.75 3.29 -33.26
CA ALA A 253 -1.88 3.17 -32.34
C ALA A 253 -2.74 1.91 -32.54
N VAL A 254 -2.80 1.38 -33.77
CA VAL A 254 -3.54 0.15 -34.09
C VAL A 254 -2.90 -1.07 -33.42
N VAL A 255 -1.57 -1.17 -33.46
CA VAL A 255 -0.81 -2.29 -32.87
C VAL A 255 -0.86 -2.23 -31.34
N GLU A 256 -0.81 -1.03 -30.77
CA GLU A 256 -1.04 -0.79 -29.34
C GLU A 256 -2.44 -1.29 -28.93
N GLY A 257 -3.48 -0.89 -29.66
CA GLY A 257 -4.86 -1.31 -29.40
C GLY A 257 -5.05 -2.82 -29.48
N ALA A 258 -4.49 -3.47 -30.50
CA ALA A 258 -4.56 -4.93 -30.67
C ALA A 258 -3.85 -5.68 -29.54
N SER A 259 -2.66 -5.21 -29.15
CA SER A 259 -1.88 -5.82 -28.06
C SER A 259 -2.57 -5.66 -26.70
N LEU A 260 -3.30 -4.57 -26.50
CA LEU A 260 -4.12 -4.35 -25.32
C LEU A 260 -5.39 -5.23 -25.34
N ALA A 261 -6.02 -5.43 -26.50
CA ALA A 261 -7.14 -6.37 -26.62
C ALA A 261 -6.70 -7.81 -26.32
N MET A 262 -5.55 -8.23 -26.83
CA MET A 262 -4.96 -9.54 -26.51
C MET A 262 -4.61 -9.67 -25.03
N PHE A 263 -4.17 -8.60 -24.37
CA PHE A 263 -3.96 -8.60 -22.91
C PHE A 263 -5.25 -8.93 -22.17
N VAL A 264 -6.36 -8.26 -22.51
CA VAL A 264 -7.65 -8.46 -21.85
C VAL A 264 -8.16 -9.89 -22.04
N LEU A 265 -8.01 -10.43 -23.26
CA LEU A 265 -8.36 -11.82 -23.55
C LEU A 265 -7.47 -12.81 -22.76
N GLY A 266 -6.16 -12.58 -22.76
CA GLY A 266 -5.19 -13.39 -22.01
C GLY A 266 -5.42 -13.34 -20.49
N LEU A 267 -5.87 -12.20 -19.96
CA LEU A 267 -6.22 -12.06 -18.55
C LEU A 267 -7.40 -12.96 -18.18
N ALA A 268 -8.45 -13.01 -19.01
CA ALA A 268 -9.61 -13.88 -18.77
C ALA A 268 -9.19 -15.36 -18.76
N ILE A 269 -8.37 -15.77 -19.73
CA ILE A 269 -7.83 -17.14 -19.82
C ILE A 269 -6.96 -17.45 -18.60
N GLY A 270 -6.07 -16.52 -18.21
CA GLY A 270 -5.19 -16.68 -17.06
C GLY A 270 -5.95 -16.84 -15.74
N ILE A 271 -7.07 -16.14 -15.57
CA ILE A 271 -7.94 -16.33 -14.40
C ILE A 271 -8.59 -17.72 -14.43
N MET A 272 -9.13 -18.14 -15.58
CA MET A 272 -9.82 -19.42 -15.72
C MET A 272 -8.90 -20.63 -15.57
N VAL A 273 -7.66 -20.55 -16.05
CA VAL A 273 -6.73 -21.69 -16.09
C VAL A 273 -5.67 -21.59 -14.98
N GLY A 274 -5.12 -20.40 -14.75
CA GLY A 274 -4.01 -20.18 -13.83
C GLY A 274 -4.40 -20.36 -12.36
N LEU A 275 -5.57 -19.88 -11.94
CA LEU A 275 -6.02 -20.03 -10.54
C LEU A 275 -6.25 -21.50 -10.16
N PRO A 276 -6.94 -22.34 -10.97
CA PRO A 276 -7.04 -23.77 -10.68
C PRO A 276 -5.69 -24.48 -10.62
N LEU A 277 -4.76 -24.18 -11.54
CA LEU A 277 -3.43 -24.81 -11.54
C LEU A 277 -2.65 -24.49 -10.27
N ILE A 278 -2.70 -23.23 -9.80
CA ILE A 278 -2.06 -22.83 -8.55
C ILE A 278 -2.76 -23.49 -7.35
N GLY A 279 -4.08 -23.62 -7.40
CA GLY A 279 -4.85 -24.39 -6.42
C GLY A 279 -4.36 -25.84 -6.33
N CYS A 280 -4.21 -26.52 -7.48
CA CYS A 280 -3.69 -27.88 -7.54
C CYS A 280 -2.26 -27.97 -7.00
N ALA A 281 -1.38 -27.03 -7.36
CA ALA A 281 -0.01 -26.99 -6.85
C ALA A 281 0.04 -26.75 -5.34
N ALA A 282 -0.85 -25.91 -4.81
CA ALA A 282 -0.97 -25.67 -3.37
C ALA A 282 -1.48 -26.91 -2.63
N LEU A 283 -2.47 -27.62 -3.19
CA LEU A 283 -2.97 -28.88 -2.64
C LEU A 283 -1.89 -29.96 -2.65
N ALA A 284 -1.13 -30.09 -3.74
CA ALA A 284 -0.05 -31.07 -3.86
C ALA A 284 1.16 -30.74 -2.97
N GLY A 285 1.48 -29.45 -2.80
CA GLY A 285 2.62 -28.98 -2.01
C GLY A 285 2.31 -28.84 -0.51
N GLY A 286 1.03 -28.75 -0.13
CA GLY A 286 0.56 -28.63 1.25
C GLY A 286 1.31 -27.55 2.06
N ALA A 287 1.67 -27.88 3.30
CA ALA A 287 2.35 -26.96 4.22
C ALA A 287 3.70 -26.42 3.68
N ARG A 288 4.40 -27.17 2.83
CA ARG A 288 5.68 -26.71 2.25
C ARG A 288 5.46 -25.55 1.29
N PHE A 289 4.42 -25.64 0.46
CA PHE A 289 4.04 -24.56 -0.45
C PHE A 289 3.66 -23.30 0.35
N GLU A 290 2.82 -23.47 1.37
CA GLU A 290 2.37 -22.35 2.21
C GLU A 290 3.53 -21.65 2.91
N ALA A 291 4.41 -22.41 3.57
CA ALA A 291 5.57 -21.88 4.28
C ALA A 291 6.55 -21.18 3.33
N LEU A 292 6.79 -21.75 2.15
CA LEU A 292 7.71 -21.17 1.15
C LEU A 292 7.17 -19.85 0.63
N VAL A 293 5.92 -19.80 0.18
CA VAL A 293 5.33 -18.59 -0.40
C VAL A 293 5.16 -17.51 0.67
N ALA A 294 4.66 -17.87 1.86
CA ALA A 294 4.51 -16.91 2.95
C ALA A 294 5.87 -16.37 3.42
N GLY A 295 6.89 -17.23 3.56
CA GLY A 295 8.25 -16.83 3.91
C GLY A 295 8.87 -15.92 2.85
N PHE A 296 8.70 -16.24 1.57
CA PHE A 296 9.18 -15.42 0.44
C PHE A 296 8.58 -14.01 0.47
N VAL A 297 7.28 -13.90 0.74
CA VAL A 297 6.57 -12.61 0.83
C VAL A 297 7.04 -11.85 2.07
N ARG A 298 6.95 -12.43 3.28
CA ARG A 298 7.33 -11.77 4.53
C ARG A 298 8.74 -11.21 4.49
N GLY A 299 9.70 -11.99 3.98
CA GLY A 299 11.10 -11.58 3.87
C GLY A 299 11.37 -10.43 2.91
N ARG A 300 10.42 -10.08 2.02
CA ARG A 300 10.59 -8.99 1.05
C ARG A 300 9.74 -7.75 1.35
N ILE A 301 8.62 -7.91 2.05
CA ILE A 301 7.70 -6.79 2.30
C ILE A 301 8.09 -5.97 3.54
N SER A 302 8.78 -6.55 4.52
CA SER A 302 9.17 -5.85 5.75
C SER A 302 10.68 -5.96 6.01
N PHE A 303 11.27 -4.96 6.66
CA PHE A 303 12.68 -4.98 7.08
C PHE A 303 12.96 -3.98 8.21
N GLY A 304 14.10 -4.12 8.89
CA GLY A 304 14.54 -3.19 9.95
C GLY A 304 14.00 -3.50 11.36
N GLY A 305 13.71 -4.78 11.65
CA GLY A 305 13.15 -5.24 12.94
C GLY A 305 14.10 -5.22 14.15
N GLY A 306 15.35 -4.77 14.01
CA GLY A 306 16.30 -4.66 15.11
C GLY A 306 15.89 -3.61 16.14
N ALA A 307 16.17 -3.85 17.42
CA ALA A 307 15.98 -2.87 18.49
C ALA A 307 16.76 -1.58 18.17
N VAL A 308 16.10 -0.43 18.29
CA VAL A 308 16.76 0.87 18.25
C VAL A 308 17.56 0.99 19.56
N PRO A 309 18.89 1.17 19.54
CA PRO A 309 19.59 1.63 20.73
C PRO A 309 19.03 3.00 21.06
N GLN A 310 18.33 3.09 22.19
CA GLN A 310 17.98 4.36 22.79
C GLN A 310 19.31 5.07 23.05
N PRO A 311 19.56 6.30 22.54
CA PRO A 311 20.76 7.02 22.91
C PRO A 311 20.71 7.21 24.42
N ALA A 312 21.65 6.60 25.13
CA ALA A 312 21.82 6.80 26.56
C ALA A 312 22.07 8.29 26.77
N ILE A 313 21.07 8.96 27.35
CA ILE A 313 21.23 10.30 27.90
C ILE A 313 22.28 10.15 29.01
N GLY A 314 23.50 10.64 28.74
CA GLY A 314 24.61 10.53 29.66
C GLY A 314 24.34 11.33 30.93
N ASP A 315 24.27 10.64 32.08
CA ASP A 315 24.41 11.24 33.39
C ASP A 315 25.90 11.58 33.60
N ARG A 316 26.33 12.76 33.13
CA ARG A 316 27.58 13.37 33.62
C ARG A 316 27.28 13.92 35.02
N ARG A 317 27.51 13.09 36.04
CA ARG A 317 27.74 13.61 37.39
C ARG A 317 29.18 14.08 37.50
N ASP A 318 29.30 15.37 37.72
CA ASP A 318 30.51 16.05 38.12
C ASP A 318 31.19 15.33 39.29
N THR A 319 32.46 15.00 39.08
CA THR A 319 33.38 14.67 40.17
C THR A 319 34.50 15.70 40.11
N ILE A 320 34.29 16.86 40.73
CA ILE A 320 35.38 17.79 41.04
C ILE A 320 35.80 17.49 42.49
N ARG A 321 36.94 16.81 42.61
CA ARG A 321 37.78 16.82 43.81
C ARG A 321 38.73 18.01 43.72
N THR A 322 38.64 18.92 44.68
CA THR A 322 39.77 19.63 45.30
C THR A 322 39.34 20.01 46.71
#